data_AF-U5FG03-F1
#
_entry.id   AF-U5FG03-F1
#
_cell.length_a   1.000
_cell.length_b   1.000
_cell.length_c   1.000
_cell.angle_alpha   90.00
_cell.angle_beta   90.00
_cell.angle_gamma   90.00
#
_symmetry.space_group_name_H-M   'P 1'
#
loop_
_entity.id
_entity.type
_entity.pdbx_description
1 polymer ?
#
loop_
_entity_poly.entity_id
_entity_poly.type
_entity_poly.pdbx_seq_one_letter_code
_entity_poly.pdbx_strand_id
1 'polypeptide(L)'
;MIPHCLILQLPSPHPPFYKCFLLVKHIYTFSYKFKEMGVDIQGKLRIALGAVKDHASIGKAMIYSHHEGKDFSSIEVAVVRATGHDSGPIDDKHMHEILFLVSNSPGSIHFLAERISRRLGKTRDNLVALKTLSLIHRLLRGGNRCFEQQLRNAHASGHLQMSTRCFLRNISDPSVSFIHKYAAYLEERIGWVINQAGKLEPVMSQGDLESRCYDEKSIDMVFRKLPKCQVFIDRVLDCSPFNISPLDNLAQAAMSNTLKESFQVYKKYSEGVAALVNMFFDLTRAARDLACQILRRASQQSQELHNLFENCKRIIENKNLDYPVVQIVTMDHIMALEQFSTYIATSRSSSVLSKNGSTPPILDCITKSEGDEKDAGNFSWSPTLFSCTLETKISKVWVVFED
;
A
#
# COMPACT_ATOMS: atom_id res chain seq x y z
N MET A 1 -36.45 -40.45 31.59
CA MET A 1 -35.37 -39.86 30.79
C MET A 1 -35.79 -38.45 30.38
N ILE A 2 -35.01 -37.47 30.85
CA ILE A 2 -34.80 -36.09 30.38
C ILE A 2 -36.02 -35.14 30.28
N PRO A 3 -36.04 -34.08 31.12
CA PRO A 3 -37.07 -33.05 31.20
C PRO A 3 -36.69 -31.70 30.53
N HIS A 4 -37.69 -30.82 30.39
CA HIS A 4 -37.65 -29.35 30.48
C HIS A 4 -36.53 -28.56 29.75
N CYS A 5 -36.88 -27.95 28.62
CA CYS A 5 -36.19 -26.75 28.11
C CYS A 5 -36.80 -25.49 28.73
N LEU A 6 -35.95 -24.69 29.37
CA LEU A 6 -36.25 -23.36 29.91
C LEU A 6 -36.92 -22.46 28.85
N ILE A 7 -38.09 -21.93 29.21
CA ILE A 7 -38.67 -20.75 28.60
C ILE A 7 -37.83 -19.56 29.09
N LEU A 8 -36.91 -19.07 28.26
CA LEU A 8 -36.31 -17.75 28.45
C LEU A 8 -37.38 -16.70 28.13
N GLN A 9 -37.87 -16.06 29.19
CA GLN A 9 -38.81 -14.96 29.16
C GLN A 9 -38.14 -13.75 28.47
N LEU A 10 -38.41 -13.57 27.18
CA LEU A 10 -38.03 -12.36 26.45
C LEU A 10 -38.89 -11.18 26.95
N PRO A 11 -38.31 -10.00 27.23
CA PRO A 11 -39.11 -8.83 27.54
C PRO A 11 -39.91 -8.39 26.28
N SER A 12 -41.13 -7.94 26.54
CA SER A 12 -42.15 -7.53 25.57
C SER A 12 -41.61 -6.73 24.36
N PRO A 13 -41.98 -7.09 23.11
CA PRO A 13 -41.47 -6.42 21.92
C PRO A 13 -42.29 -5.17 21.57
N HIS A 14 -41.61 -4.06 21.29
CA HIS A 14 -42.23 -2.89 20.65
C HIS A 14 -42.63 -3.23 19.19
N PRO A 15 -43.90 -2.97 18.78
CA PRO A 15 -44.46 -3.43 17.51
C PRO A 15 -43.87 -2.85 16.20
N PRO A 16 -43.21 -1.66 16.11
CA PRO A 16 -42.71 -1.18 14.82
C PRO A 16 -41.46 -1.93 14.30
N PHE A 17 -40.71 -2.63 15.16
CA PHE A 17 -39.39 -3.16 14.80
C PHE A 17 -39.41 -4.60 14.23
N TYR A 18 -40.41 -5.41 14.59
CA TYR A 18 -40.53 -6.78 14.06
C TYR A 18 -40.83 -6.79 12.55
N LYS A 19 -41.56 -5.76 12.07
CA LYS A 19 -41.83 -5.56 10.64
C LYS A 19 -40.56 -5.30 9.84
N CYS A 20 -39.57 -4.57 10.37
CA CYS A 20 -38.28 -4.37 9.72
C CYS A 20 -37.47 -5.68 9.61
N PHE A 21 -37.47 -6.52 10.63
CA PHE A 21 -36.67 -7.76 10.64
C PHE A 21 -37.19 -8.81 9.64
N LEU A 22 -38.52 -8.93 9.50
CA LEU A 22 -39.15 -9.75 8.46
C LEU A 22 -38.95 -9.19 7.04
N LEU A 23 -38.97 -7.86 6.88
CA LEU A 23 -38.65 -7.19 5.62
C LEU A 23 -37.21 -7.49 5.18
N VAL A 24 -36.24 -7.49 6.11
CA VAL A 24 -34.83 -7.82 5.81
C VAL A 24 -34.70 -9.24 5.26
N LYS A 25 -35.39 -10.22 5.86
CA LYS A 25 -35.34 -11.62 5.41
C LYS A 25 -35.96 -11.79 4.01
N HIS A 26 -37.07 -11.09 3.74
CA HIS A 26 -37.72 -11.08 2.41
C HIS A 26 -36.92 -10.31 1.34
N ILE A 27 -36.23 -9.23 1.71
CA ILE A 27 -35.36 -8.45 0.82
C ILE A 27 -34.19 -9.28 0.31
N TYR A 28 -33.57 -10.10 1.16
CA TYR A 28 -32.51 -11.02 0.76
C TYR A 28 -32.98 -12.07 -0.28
N THR A 29 -34.26 -12.44 -0.27
CA THR A 29 -34.86 -13.38 -1.24
C THR A 29 -35.32 -12.69 -2.52
N PHE A 30 -35.66 -11.40 -2.46
CA PHE A 30 -36.16 -10.62 -3.61
C PHE A 30 -35.09 -10.33 -4.67
N SER A 31 -33.81 -10.46 -4.32
CA SER A 31 -32.66 -10.20 -5.21
C SER A 31 -32.58 -11.08 -6.47
N TYR A 32 -33.35 -12.18 -6.57
CA TYR A 32 -33.25 -13.16 -7.67
C TYR A 32 -34.26 -12.96 -8.82
N LYS A 33 -35.22 -12.02 -8.74
CA LYS A 33 -36.38 -11.97 -9.65
C LYS A 33 -36.52 -10.65 -10.45
N PHE A 34 -35.42 -10.13 -11.00
CA PHE A 34 -35.34 -8.74 -11.53
C PHE A 34 -34.98 -8.60 -13.01
N LYS A 35 -35.29 -9.58 -13.87
CA LYS A 35 -34.78 -9.58 -15.25
C LYS A 35 -35.59 -8.76 -16.29
N GLU A 36 -36.56 -7.93 -15.89
CA GLU A 36 -37.43 -7.19 -16.84
C GLU A 36 -37.77 -5.73 -16.42
N MET A 37 -36.78 -4.89 -16.08
CA MET A 37 -37.03 -3.44 -15.91
C MET A 37 -35.87 -2.59 -16.43
N GLY A 38 -36.18 -1.39 -16.94
CA GLY A 38 -35.22 -0.45 -17.54
C GLY A 38 -34.08 -0.02 -16.61
N VAL A 39 -32.92 0.27 -17.20
CA VAL A 39 -31.62 0.50 -16.53
C VAL A 39 -31.67 1.57 -15.42
N ASP A 40 -32.41 2.66 -15.63
CA ASP A 40 -32.55 3.76 -14.64
C ASP A 40 -33.37 3.35 -13.40
N ILE A 41 -34.44 2.55 -13.59
CA ILE A 41 -35.28 2.05 -12.50
C ILE A 41 -34.51 1.03 -11.66
N GLN A 42 -33.71 0.17 -12.31
CA GLN A 42 -32.87 -0.82 -11.64
C GLN A 42 -31.79 -0.15 -10.76
N GLY A 43 -31.20 0.95 -11.22
CA GLY A 43 -30.22 1.73 -10.45
C GLY A 43 -30.85 2.38 -9.22
N LYS A 44 -31.97 3.08 -9.39
CA LYS A 44 -32.72 3.73 -8.29
C LYS A 44 -33.19 2.72 -7.24
N LEU A 45 -33.67 1.55 -7.68
CA LEU A 45 -34.09 0.49 -6.79
C LEU A 45 -32.93 -0.12 -5.99
N ARG A 46 -31.75 -0.29 -6.62
CA ARG A 46 -30.55 -0.77 -5.93
C ARG A 46 -30.14 0.19 -4.80
N ILE A 47 -30.18 1.49 -5.05
CA ILE A 47 -29.87 2.53 -4.06
C ILE A 47 -30.89 2.47 -2.91
N ALA A 48 -32.20 2.42 -3.23
CA ALA A 48 -33.25 2.32 -2.21
C ALA A 48 -33.12 1.05 -1.36
N LEU A 49 -32.82 -0.09 -1.97
CA LEU A 49 -32.57 -1.35 -1.28
C LEU A 49 -31.33 -1.27 -0.37
N GLY A 50 -30.27 -0.64 -0.86
CA GLY A 50 -29.06 -0.35 -0.10
C GLY A 50 -29.36 0.47 1.15
N ALA A 51 -30.14 1.55 1.02
CA ALA A 51 -30.55 2.39 2.15
C ALA A 51 -31.35 1.61 3.21
N VAL A 52 -32.28 0.74 2.78
CA VAL A 52 -33.03 -0.12 3.71
C VAL A 52 -32.11 -1.11 4.44
N LYS A 53 -31.15 -1.70 3.73
CA LYS A 53 -30.14 -2.61 4.31
C LYS A 53 -29.25 -1.90 5.32
N ASP A 54 -28.85 -0.66 5.04
CA ASP A 54 -28.05 0.14 5.96
C ASP A 54 -28.85 0.53 7.20
N HIS A 55 -30.11 0.95 7.06
CA HIS A 55 -31.00 1.25 8.19
C HIS A 55 -31.23 0.02 9.10
N ALA A 56 -31.46 -1.16 8.51
CA ALA A 56 -31.58 -2.40 9.26
C ALA A 56 -30.27 -2.77 10.00
N SER A 57 -29.12 -2.51 9.37
CA SER A 57 -27.81 -2.75 9.97
C SER A 57 -27.56 -1.82 11.18
N ILE A 58 -27.98 -0.56 11.08
CA ILE A 58 -27.96 0.41 12.20
C ILE A 58 -28.86 -0.07 13.34
N GLY A 59 -30.10 -0.45 13.05
CA GLY A 59 -31.03 -0.97 14.07
C GLY A 59 -30.46 -2.21 14.77
N LYS A 60 -29.79 -3.09 14.02
CA LYS A 60 -29.10 -4.26 14.58
C LYS A 60 -27.95 -3.85 15.51
N ALA A 61 -27.09 -2.93 15.08
CA ALA A 61 -25.97 -2.43 15.87
C ALA A 61 -26.44 -1.85 17.22
N MET A 62 -27.53 -1.07 17.20
CA MET A 62 -28.10 -0.44 18.39
C MET A 62 -28.70 -1.44 19.38
N ILE A 63 -29.10 -2.64 18.96
CA ILE A 63 -29.71 -3.66 19.83
C ILE A 63 -28.65 -4.63 20.36
N TYR A 64 -27.86 -5.22 19.47
CA TYR A 64 -26.93 -6.29 19.86
C TYR A 64 -25.72 -5.75 20.61
N SER A 65 -25.19 -4.61 20.18
CA SER A 65 -24.00 -4.02 20.79
C SER A 65 -24.38 -3.16 22.02
N HIS A 66 -25.67 -3.03 22.35
CA HIS A 66 -26.12 -2.35 23.57
C HIS A 66 -25.68 -3.08 24.83
N HIS A 67 -25.64 -4.42 24.79
CA HIS A 67 -25.16 -5.25 25.90
C HIS A 67 -23.65 -5.07 26.16
N GLU A 68 -22.89 -4.65 25.14
CA GLU A 68 -21.44 -4.40 25.22
C GLU A 68 -21.13 -2.95 25.67
N GLY A 69 -22.11 -2.05 25.61
CA GLY A 69 -22.02 -0.65 26.03
C GLY A 69 -22.44 0.32 24.92
N LYS A 70 -23.00 1.48 25.31
CA LYS A 70 -23.50 2.50 24.37
C LYS A 70 -22.43 2.94 23.36
N ASP A 71 -21.19 3.07 23.80
CA ASP A 71 -20.08 3.55 22.97
C ASP A 71 -19.72 2.56 21.85
N PHE A 72 -19.78 1.25 22.12
CA PHE A 72 -19.55 0.21 21.12
C PHE A 72 -20.64 0.17 20.05
N SER A 73 -21.91 0.37 20.45
CA SER A 73 -23.01 0.49 19.47
C SER A 73 -22.83 1.70 18.55
N SER A 74 -22.39 2.85 19.10
CA SER A 74 -22.09 4.06 18.32
C SER A 74 -20.97 3.82 17.31
N ILE A 75 -19.91 3.11 17.69
CA ILE A 75 -18.80 2.76 16.78
C ILE A 75 -19.30 1.93 15.60
N GLU A 76 -20.11 0.90 15.84
CA GLU A 76 -20.65 0.07 14.75
C GLU A 76 -21.57 0.88 13.83
N VAL A 77 -22.41 1.75 14.38
CA VAL A 77 -23.27 2.65 13.58
C VAL A 77 -22.44 3.57 12.70
N ALA A 78 -21.37 4.17 13.23
CA ALA A 78 -20.47 5.02 12.48
C ALA A 78 -19.79 4.26 11.32
N VAL A 79 -19.36 3.01 11.54
CA VAL A 79 -18.81 2.13 10.48
C VAL A 79 -19.85 1.85 9.38
N VAL A 80 -21.10 1.55 9.75
CA VAL A 80 -22.17 1.30 8.77
C VAL A 80 -22.45 2.56 7.95
N ARG A 81 -22.49 3.74 8.57
CA ARG A 81 -22.69 5.03 7.88
C ARG A 81 -21.53 5.33 6.92
N ALA A 82 -20.30 5.14 7.36
CA ALA A 82 -19.11 5.36 6.53
C ALA A 82 -19.03 4.41 5.32
N THR A 83 -19.68 3.24 5.40
CA THR A 83 -19.63 2.17 4.38
C THR A 83 -21.01 1.87 3.78
N GLY A 84 -21.89 2.87 3.76
CA GLY A 84 -23.22 2.77 3.17
C GLY A 84 -23.19 2.62 1.64
N HIS A 85 -24.36 2.39 1.04
CA HIS A 85 -24.51 2.20 -0.41
C HIS A 85 -24.63 3.53 -1.20
N ASP A 86 -24.31 4.68 -0.59
CA ASP A 86 -24.19 5.94 -1.31
C ASP A 86 -22.98 5.91 -2.26
N SER A 87 -23.04 6.59 -3.40
CA SER A 87 -22.01 6.54 -4.44
C SER A 87 -20.79 7.44 -4.16
N GLY A 88 -20.81 8.22 -3.08
CA GLY A 88 -19.76 9.18 -2.76
C GLY A 88 -18.52 8.54 -2.11
N PRO A 89 -17.37 9.24 -2.12
CA PRO A 89 -16.27 8.89 -1.23
C PRO A 89 -16.71 9.02 0.23
N ILE A 90 -15.95 8.41 1.14
CA ILE A 90 -16.21 8.57 2.58
C ILE A 90 -16.03 10.05 2.94
N ASP A 91 -17.02 10.65 3.59
CA ASP A 91 -16.93 12.03 4.08
C ASP A 91 -16.02 12.15 5.30
N ASP A 92 -15.37 13.31 5.45
CA ASP A 92 -14.56 13.63 6.62
C ASP A 92 -15.35 13.51 7.93
N LYS A 93 -16.64 13.87 7.93
CA LYS A 93 -17.49 13.78 9.12
C LYS A 93 -17.50 12.38 9.75
N HIS A 94 -17.51 11.33 8.91
CA HIS A 94 -17.53 9.95 9.39
C HIS A 94 -16.17 9.52 9.95
N MET A 95 -15.07 10.02 9.36
CA MET A 95 -13.75 9.78 9.92
C MET A 95 -13.59 10.42 11.29
N HIS A 96 -14.00 11.68 11.43
CA HIS A 96 -13.95 12.39 12.71
C HIS A 96 -14.84 11.71 13.76
N GLU A 97 -16.04 11.27 13.40
CA GLU A 97 -16.94 10.51 14.27
C GLU A 97 -16.29 9.21 14.78
N ILE A 98 -15.72 8.39 13.89
CA ILE A 98 -15.07 7.13 14.27
C ILE A 98 -13.85 7.38 15.17
N LEU A 99 -12.96 8.29 14.78
CA LEU A 99 -11.74 8.60 15.54
C LEU A 99 -12.08 9.18 16.92
N PHE A 100 -13.11 10.04 17.00
CA PHE A 100 -13.61 10.58 18.26
C PHE A 100 -14.14 9.48 19.17
N LEU A 101 -15.05 8.62 18.68
CA LEU A 101 -15.66 7.55 19.48
C LEU A 101 -14.61 6.59 20.04
N VAL A 102 -13.65 6.18 19.21
CA VAL A 102 -12.60 5.24 19.62
C VAL A 102 -11.62 5.87 20.61
N SER A 103 -11.26 7.14 20.41
CA SER A 103 -10.36 7.85 21.33
C SER A 103 -10.97 8.03 22.72
N ASN A 104 -12.30 8.13 22.80
CA ASN A 104 -13.04 8.24 24.07
C ASN A 104 -13.44 6.89 24.68
N SER A 105 -13.15 5.78 24.00
CA SER A 105 -13.54 4.43 24.44
C SER A 105 -12.31 3.51 24.47
N PRO A 106 -11.50 3.53 25.55
CA PRO A 106 -10.30 2.72 25.65
C PRO A 106 -10.57 1.23 25.40
N GLY A 107 -9.70 0.58 24.60
CA GLY A 107 -9.85 -0.84 24.24
C GLY A 107 -10.81 -1.13 23.09
N SER A 108 -11.51 -0.12 22.57
CA SER A 108 -12.50 -0.30 21.49
C SER A 108 -11.89 -0.51 20.08
N ILE A 109 -10.58 -0.39 19.89
CA ILE A 109 -9.92 -0.60 18.60
C ILE A 109 -10.15 -2.02 18.06
N HIS A 110 -10.00 -3.05 18.90
CA HIS A 110 -10.24 -4.43 18.47
C HIS A 110 -11.68 -4.62 18.02
N PHE A 111 -12.63 -4.02 18.76
CA PHE A 111 -14.03 -3.99 18.36
C PHE A 111 -14.23 -3.27 17.02
N LEU A 112 -13.68 -2.06 16.84
CA LEU A 112 -13.75 -1.34 15.56
C LEU A 112 -13.22 -2.22 14.41
N ALA A 113 -12.04 -2.82 14.60
CA ALA A 113 -11.40 -3.70 13.63
C ALA A 113 -12.31 -4.88 13.25
N GLU A 114 -12.89 -5.57 14.24
CA GLU A 114 -13.82 -6.67 14.00
C GLU A 114 -15.08 -6.22 13.26
N ARG A 115 -15.63 -5.04 13.58
CA ARG A 115 -16.82 -4.51 12.88
C ARG A 115 -16.50 -4.17 11.42
N ILE A 116 -15.33 -3.61 11.14
CA ILE A 116 -14.84 -3.37 9.77
C ILE A 116 -14.69 -4.70 9.02
N SER A 117 -13.98 -5.68 9.59
CA SER A 117 -13.76 -6.98 8.94
C SER A 117 -15.04 -7.75 8.72
N ARG A 118 -15.98 -7.68 9.66
CA ARG A 118 -17.30 -8.29 9.51
C ARG A 118 -18.14 -7.63 8.43
N ARG A 119 -18.02 -6.30 8.25
CA ARG A 119 -18.69 -5.57 7.15
C ARG A 119 -18.15 -6.03 5.80
N LEU A 120 -16.82 -6.08 5.65
CA LEU A 120 -16.16 -6.54 4.43
C LEU A 120 -16.49 -8.01 4.13
N GLY A 121 -16.39 -8.90 5.12
CA GLY A 121 -16.60 -10.33 4.97
C GLY A 121 -18.06 -10.78 4.83
N LYS A 122 -19.04 -9.86 4.92
CA LYS A 122 -20.47 -10.18 4.73
C LYS A 122 -21.09 -9.49 3.52
N THR A 123 -20.48 -8.42 3.03
CA THR A 123 -21.03 -7.72 1.87
C THR A 123 -20.78 -8.51 0.59
N ARG A 124 -21.74 -8.43 -0.34
CA ARG A 124 -21.61 -8.89 -1.73
C ARG A 124 -21.67 -7.72 -2.72
N ASP A 125 -21.67 -6.51 -2.18
CA ASP A 125 -21.76 -5.27 -2.94
C ASP A 125 -20.35 -4.68 -3.09
N ASN A 126 -19.91 -4.50 -4.33
CA ASN A 126 -18.58 -4.00 -4.68
C ASN A 126 -18.31 -2.61 -4.10
N LEU A 127 -19.32 -1.71 -4.12
CA LEU A 127 -19.22 -0.35 -3.62
C LEU A 127 -18.99 -0.35 -2.10
N VAL A 128 -19.77 -1.14 -1.37
CA VAL A 128 -19.60 -1.29 0.09
C VAL A 128 -18.24 -1.90 0.43
N ALA A 129 -17.79 -2.90 -0.33
CA ALA A 129 -16.48 -3.52 -0.12
C ALA A 129 -15.35 -2.50 -0.34
N LEU A 130 -15.39 -1.76 -1.45
CA LEU A 130 -14.39 -0.74 -1.76
C LEU A 130 -14.41 0.41 -0.75
N LYS A 131 -15.59 0.82 -0.26
CA LYS A 131 -15.70 1.79 0.85
C LYS A 131 -15.09 1.26 2.12
N THR A 132 -15.33 -0.01 2.46
CA THR A 132 -14.77 -0.60 3.67
C THR A 132 -13.24 -0.66 3.62
N LEU A 133 -12.65 -1.02 2.46
CA LEU A 133 -11.21 -0.95 2.25
C LEU A 133 -10.68 0.50 2.28
N SER A 134 -11.40 1.43 1.64
CA SER A 134 -11.06 2.85 1.66
C SER A 134 -11.10 3.42 3.08
N LEU A 135 -12.03 2.98 3.92
CA LEU A 135 -12.10 3.35 5.33
C LEU A 135 -10.82 2.93 6.06
N ILE A 136 -10.35 1.69 5.86
CA ILE A 136 -9.08 1.21 6.43
C ILE A 136 -7.92 2.10 5.99
N HIS A 137 -7.80 2.38 4.68
CA HIS A 137 -6.75 3.26 4.17
C HIS A 137 -6.80 4.66 4.80
N ARG A 138 -8.00 5.24 4.94
CA ARG A 138 -8.18 6.54 5.59
C ARG A 138 -7.82 6.50 7.07
N LEU A 139 -8.15 5.43 7.78
CA LEU A 139 -7.79 5.24 9.19
C LEU A 139 -6.27 5.13 9.39
N LEU A 140 -5.55 4.47 8.47
CA LEU A 140 -4.09 4.40 8.45
C LEU A 140 -3.40 5.77 8.18
N ARG A 141 -4.16 6.76 7.71
CA ARG A 141 -3.65 8.12 7.40
C ARG A 141 -4.12 9.18 8.38
N GLY A 142 -5.33 9.03 8.93
CA GLY A 142 -5.98 10.05 9.76
C GLY A 142 -5.88 9.81 11.26
N GLY A 143 -5.49 8.61 11.70
CA GLY A 143 -5.29 8.32 13.11
C GLY A 143 -4.02 8.96 13.69
N ASN A 144 -4.00 9.16 15.00
CA ASN A 144 -2.74 9.46 15.69
C ASN A 144 -1.83 8.21 15.73
N ARG A 145 -0.57 8.39 16.12
CA ARG A 145 0.44 7.31 16.22
C ARG A 145 -0.02 6.12 17.05
N CYS A 146 -0.70 6.37 18.17
CA CYS A 146 -1.21 5.33 19.06
C CYS A 146 -2.32 4.53 18.37
N PHE A 147 -3.25 5.23 17.73
CA PHE A 147 -4.34 4.62 16.95
C PHE A 147 -3.78 3.74 15.82
N GLU A 148 -2.83 4.25 15.04
CA GLU A 148 -2.20 3.50 13.94
C GLU A 148 -1.51 2.22 14.45
N GLN A 149 -0.77 2.32 15.56
CA GLN A 149 -0.11 1.17 16.19
C GLN A 149 -1.13 0.13 16.70
N GLN A 150 -2.20 0.58 17.35
CA GLN A 150 -3.25 -0.30 17.84
C GLN A 150 -4.00 -0.99 16.69
N LEU A 151 -4.27 -0.28 15.59
CA LEU A 151 -4.89 -0.86 14.40
C LEU A 151 -4.01 -1.93 13.75
N ARG A 152 -2.69 -1.68 13.68
CA ARG A 152 -1.69 -2.68 13.25
C ARG A 152 -1.68 -3.90 14.16
N ASN A 153 -1.68 -3.70 15.48
CA ASN A 153 -1.72 -4.80 16.44
C ASN A 153 -3.01 -5.62 16.29
N ALA A 154 -4.15 -4.97 16.03
CA ALA A 154 -5.41 -5.63 15.76
C ALA A 154 -5.36 -6.47 14.47
N HIS A 155 -4.65 -6.01 13.43
CA HIS A 155 -4.38 -6.81 12.23
C HIS A 155 -3.47 -8.01 12.51
N ALA A 156 -2.33 -7.79 13.18
CA ALA A 156 -1.40 -8.86 13.55
C ALA A 156 -2.06 -9.94 14.43
N SER A 157 -3.02 -9.55 15.26
CA SER A 157 -3.79 -10.45 16.14
C SER A 157 -5.00 -11.08 15.44
N GLY A 158 -5.26 -10.75 14.16
CA GLY A 158 -6.35 -11.32 13.37
C GLY A 158 -7.74 -10.71 13.57
N HIS A 159 -7.87 -9.65 14.37
CA HIS A 159 -9.13 -8.91 14.56
C HIS A 159 -9.46 -8.04 13.33
N LEU A 160 -8.45 -7.42 12.72
CA LEU A 160 -8.60 -6.73 11.43
C LEU A 160 -8.13 -7.66 10.31
N GLN A 161 -9.09 -8.22 9.58
CA GLN A 161 -8.90 -8.97 8.34
C GLN A 161 -9.40 -8.17 7.14
N MET A 162 -8.60 -8.13 6.08
CA MET A 162 -8.95 -7.50 4.79
C MET A 162 -9.41 -8.55 3.77
N SER A 163 -10.02 -9.63 4.26
CA SER A 163 -10.41 -10.78 3.45
C SER A 163 -11.58 -10.46 2.51
N THR A 164 -11.34 -10.61 1.21
CA THR A 164 -12.33 -10.44 0.13
C THR A 164 -12.96 -11.76 -0.32
N ARG A 165 -12.94 -12.80 0.52
CA ARG A 165 -13.42 -14.17 0.20
C ARG A 165 -14.83 -14.23 -0.41
N CYS A 166 -15.71 -13.27 -0.10
CA CYS A 166 -17.05 -13.20 -0.68
C CYS A 166 -17.08 -12.88 -2.19
N PHE A 167 -15.97 -12.43 -2.75
CA PHE A 167 -15.83 -12.00 -4.14
C PHE A 167 -15.02 -12.98 -5.01
N LEU A 168 -14.74 -14.18 -4.52
CA LEU A 168 -13.94 -15.19 -5.23
C LEU A 168 -14.59 -15.71 -6.54
N ARG A 169 -15.92 -15.58 -6.68
CA ARG A 169 -16.66 -16.17 -7.81
C ARG A 169 -16.62 -15.35 -9.10
N ASN A 170 -16.23 -14.08 -9.03
CA ASN A 170 -16.32 -13.11 -10.14
C ASN A 170 -15.00 -12.35 -10.37
N ILE A 171 -13.84 -13.03 -10.28
CA ILE A 171 -12.52 -12.37 -10.45
C ILE A 171 -12.35 -11.74 -11.84
N SER A 172 -13.06 -12.24 -12.86
CA SER A 172 -13.05 -11.68 -14.21
C SER A 172 -13.71 -10.31 -14.32
N ASP A 173 -14.50 -9.87 -13.32
CA ASP A 173 -15.03 -8.50 -13.28
C ASP A 173 -13.91 -7.53 -12.87
N PRO A 174 -13.57 -6.54 -13.72
CA PRO A 174 -12.53 -5.54 -13.44
C PRO A 174 -12.69 -4.85 -12.07
N SER A 175 -13.93 -4.53 -11.67
CA SER A 175 -14.22 -3.89 -10.38
C SER A 175 -13.87 -4.80 -9.20
N VAL A 176 -14.22 -6.09 -9.32
CA VAL A 176 -13.90 -7.10 -8.31
C VAL A 176 -12.40 -7.38 -8.25
N SER A 177 -11.74 -7.47 -9.41
CA SER A 177 -10.28 -7.62 -9.51
C SER A 177 -9.57 -6.47 -8.78
N PHE A 178 -9.99 -5.22 -9.00
CA PHE A 178 -9.43 -4.06 -8.31
C PHE A 178 -9.62 -4.15 -6.78
N ILE A 179 -10.79 -4.58 -6.29
CA ILE A 179 -11.04 -4.75 -4.85
C ILE A 179 -10.06 -5.76 -4.23
N HIS A 180 -9.81 -6.90 -4.88
CA HIS A 180 -8.84 -7.90 -4.40
C HIS A 180 -7.42 -7.35 -4.35
N LYS A 181 -7.00 -6.66 -5.42
CA LYS A 181 -5.67 -6.05 -5.53
C LYS A 181 -5.48 -4.95 -4.50
N TYR A 182 -6.49 -4.10 -4.31
CA TYR A 182 -6.47 -3.04 -3.33
C TYR A 182 -6.47 -3.57 -1.89
N ALA A 183 -7.18 -4.67 -1.60
CA ALA A 183 -7.08 -5.35 -0.32
C ALA A 183 -5.66 -5.88 -0.06
N ALA A 184 -5.04 -6.57 -1.03
CA ALA A 184 -3.66 -7.05 -0.91
C ALA A 184 -2.65 -5.90 -0.74
N TYR A 185 -2.88 -4.78 -1.40
CA TYR A 185 -2.11 -3.55 -1.18
C TYR A 185 -2.26 -3.03 0.26
N LEU A 186 -3.47 -3.02 0.81
CA LEU A 186 -3.69 -2.57 2.19
C LEU A 186 -3.12 -3.53 3.24
N GLU A 187 -3.12 -4.84 2.96
CA GLU A 187 -2.45 -5.86 3.77
C GLU A 187 -0.93 -5.65 3.84
N GLU A 188 -0.32 -5.16 2.76
CA GLU A 188 1.09 -4.74 2.80
C GLU A 188 1.23 -3.37 3.49
N ARG A 189 0.39 -2.39 3.14
CA ARG A 189 0.43 -1.02 3.65
C ARG A 189 0.24 -0.92 5.17
N ILE A 190 -0.47 -1.85 5.81
CA ILE A 190 -0.58 -1.88 7.27
C ILE A 190 0.78 -2.15 7.94
N GLY A 191 1.74 -2.71 7.22
CA GLY A 191 3.15 -2.90 7.62
C GLY A 191 4.00 -1.61 7.61
N TRP A 192 3.42 -0.48 7.21
CA TRP A 192 4.11 0.81 7.06
C TRP A 192 3.54 1.86 8.01
N VAL A 193 4.35 2.85 8.40
CA VAL A 193 3.99 3.98 9.28
C VAL A 193 4.29 5.32 8.65
N ILE A 194 3.47 6.32 8.96
CA ILE A 194 3.78 7.70 8.62
C ILE A 194 4.60 8.31 9.77
N ASN A 195 5.81 8.75 9.47
CA ASN A 195 6.70 9.33 10.47
C ASN A 195 6.35 10.80 10.81
N GLN A 196 7.09 11.44 11.72
CA GLN A 196 6.78 12.82 12.16
C GLN A 196 6.95 13.84 11.02
N ALA A 197 7.80 13.52 10.04
CA ALA A 197 8.00 14.31 8.84
C ALA A 197 6.95 14.01 7.74
N GLY A 198 5.91 13.22 8.04
CA GLY A 198 4.88 12.83 7.07
C GLY A 198 5.34 11.82 6.03
N LYS A 199 6.50 11.18 6.21
CA LYS A 199 7.05 10.20 5.27
C LYS A 199 6.62 8.78 5.63
N LEU A 200 6.23 8.01 4.63
CA LEU A 200 5.89 6.60 4.79
C LEU A 200 7.16 5.74 4.90
N GLU A 201 7.28 4.96 5.96
CA GLU A 201 8.43 4.10 6.26
C GLU A 201 7.99 2.71 6.72
N PRO A 202 8.73 1.64 6.39
CA PRO A 202 8.37 0.29 6.79
C PRO A 202 8.58 0.12 8.29
N VAL A 203 7.66 -0.57 8.97
CA VAL A 203 7.87 -0.93 10.37
C VAL A 203 8.93 -2.02 10.46
N MET A 204 9.92 -1.76 11.29
CA MET A 204 11.02 -2.67 11.60
C MET A 204 10.77 -3.29 12.96
N SER A 205 11.02 -4.60 13.10
CA SER A 205 11.01 -5.26 14.40
C SER A 205 12.04 -4.58 15.29
N GLN A 206 11.63 -4.16 16.48
CA GLN A 206 12.37 -3.29 17.40
C GLN A 206 13.59 -3.97 18.07
N GLY A 207 14.11 -5.04 17.47
CA GLY A 207 15.17 -5.88 18.01
C GLY A 207 16.60 -5.40 17.70
N ASP A 208 16.80 -4.50 16.74
CA ASP A 208 18.15 -4.02 16.42
C ASP A 208 18.33 -2.59 16.89
N LEU A 209 18.71 -2.54 18.17
CA LEU A 209 19.21 -1.39 18.90
C LEU A 209 20.31 -0.68 18.10
N GLU A 210 20.10 0.60 17.88
CA GLU A 210 21.08 1.65 17.63
C GLU A 210 22.56 1.20 17.60
N SER A 211 23.05 0.83 16.42
CA SER A 211 24.49 0.74 16.19
C SER A 211 24.95 1.78 15.18
N ARG A 212 26.06 2.42 15.56
CA ARG A 212 26.47 3.79 15.23
C ARG A 212 27.42 3.86 14.04
N CYS A 213 27.50 2.83 13.20
CA CYS A 213 28.38 2.83 12.03
C CYS A 213 27.63 3.26 10.76
N TYR A 214 28.28 4.03 9.90
CA TYR A 214 27.75 4.39 8.57
C TYR A 214 27.48 3.16 7.70
N ASP A 215 28.31 2.12 7.86
CA ASP A 215 28.22 0.87 7.11
C ASP A 215 26.98 0.04 7.48
N GLU A 216 26.53 0.14 8.73
CA GLU A 216 25.36 -0.60 9.19
C GLU A 216 24.05 0.03 8.73
N LYS A 217 24.01 1.37 8.62
CA LYS A 217 22.84 2.08 8.09
C LYS A 217 22.64 1.83 6.59
N SER A 218 23.73 1.76 5.83
CA SER A 218 23.69 1.49 4.40
C SER A 218 23.28 0.03 4.15
N ILE A 219 23.80 -0.92 4.93
CA ILE A 219 23.39 -2.33 4.91
C ILE A 219 21.91 -2.49 5.30
N ASP A 220 21.42 -1.85 6.36
CA ASP A 220 19.99 -1.87 6.73
C ASP A 220 19.11 -1.30 5.61
N MET A 221 19.53 -0.19 5.01
CA MET A 221 18.82 0.40 3.87
C MET A 221 18.71 -0.59 2.70
N VAL A 222 19.83 -1.23 2.34
CA VAL A 222 19.94 -2.06 1.14
C VAL A 222 19.36 -3.47 1.32
N PHE A 223 19.63 -4.14 2.44
CA PHE A 223 19.27 -5.54 2.63
C PHE A 223 18.01 -5.76 3.47
N ARG A 224 17.47 -4.70 4.10
CA ARG A 224 16.23 -4.82 4.88
C ARG A 224 15.14 -3.91 4.37
N LYS A 225 15.42 -2.61 4.19
CA LYS A 225 14.39 -1.64 3.77
C LYS A 225 14.09 -1.71 2.28
N LEU A 226 15.09 -1.82 1.42
CA LEU A 226 14.88 -1.90 -0.03
C LEU A 226 14.04 -3.13 -0.42
N PRO A 227 14.28 -4.36 0.09
CA PRO A 227 13.39 -5.51 -0.18
C PRO A 227 11.94 -5.27 0.24
N LYS A 228 11.69 -4.59 1.37
CA LYS A 228 10.33 -4.18 1.76
C LYS A 228 9.73 -3.19 0.76
N CYS A 229 10.51 -2.21 0.30
CA CYS A 229 10.07 -1.30 -0.76
C CYS A 229 9.71 -2.07 -2.05
N GLN A 230 10.49 -3.11 -2.42
CA GLN A 230 10.19 -3.93 -3.58
C GLN A 230 8.84 -4.66 -3.43
N VAL A 231 8.54 -5.22 -2.25
CA VAL A 231 7.24 -5.87 -2.00
C VAL A 231 6.09 -4.85 -2.08
N PHE A 232 6.27 -3.67 -1.51
CA PHE A 232 5.26 -2.61 -1.61
C PHE A 232 5.02 -2.17 -3.06
N ILE A 233 6.09 -2.02 -3.86
CA ILE A 233 5.99 -1.69 -5.28
C ILE A 233 5.24 -2.78 -6.04
N ASP A 234 5.49 -4.06 -5.80
CA ASP A 234 4.72 -5.15 -6.43
C ASP A 234 3.23 -5.02 -6.16
N ARG A 235 2.84 -4.70 -4.92
CA ARG A 235 1.43 -4.47 -4.57
C ARG A 235 0.83 -3.25 -5.25
N VAL A 236 1.62 -2.20 -5.47
CA VAL A 236 1.19 -1.03 -6.25
C VAL A 236 1.00 -1.41 -7.72
N LEU A 237 1.91 -2.20 -8.29
CA LEU A 237 1.85 -2.70 -9.67
C LEU A 237 0.63 -3.61 -9.88
N ASP A 238 0.30 -4.45 -8.89
CA ASP A 238 -0.91 -5.28 -8.90
C ASP A 238 -2.18 -4.42 -9.11
N CYS A 239 -2.25 -3.22 -8.51
CA CYS A 239 -3.40 -2.30 -8.58
C CYS A 239 -3.59 -1.56 -9.92
N SER A 240 -2.85 -1.93 -10.98
CA SER A 240 -2.85 -1.26 -12.28
C SER A 240 -4.23 -0.83 -12.82
N PRO A 241 -4.37 0.40 -13.37
CA PRO A 241 -5.64 1.07 -13.63
C PRO A 241 -6.42 0.54 -14.83
N PHE A 242 -5.93 -0.48 -15.56
CA PHE A 242 -6.65 -1.08 -16.69
C PHE A 242 -8.08 -1.54 -16.34
N ASN A 243 -8.35 -1.72 -15.05
CA ASN A 243 -9.63 -2.17 -14.53
C ASN A 243 -10.48 -1.06 -13.88
N ILE A 244 -9.99 0.19 -13.85
CA ILE A 244 -10.65 1.31 -13.19
C ILE A 244 -11.41 2.13 -14.23
N SER A 245 -12.72 2.23 -14.06
CA SER A 245 -13.53 3.14 -14.89
C SER A 245 -13.28 4.60 -14.48
N PRO A 246 -13.12 5.53 -15.42
CA PRO A 246 -13.09 6.97 -15.11
C PRO A 246 -14.37 7.48 -14.42
N LEU A 247 -15.48 6.75 -14.49
CA LEU A 247 -16.72 7.15 -13.79
C LEU A 247 -16.77 6.65 -12.34
N ASP A 248 -15.85 5.76 -11.94
CA ASP A 248 -15.79 5.24 -10.57
C ASP A 248 -14.93 6.15 -9.68
N ASN A 249 -15.54 7.22 -9.19
CA ASN A 249 -14.90 8.20 -8.30
C ASN A 249 -14.25 7.57 -7.07
N LEU A 250 -14.81 6.48 -6.54
CA LEU A 250 -14.29 5.83 -5.36
C LEU A 250 -13.01 5.04 -5.69
N ALA A 251 -13.01 4.28 -6.79
CA ALA A 251 -11.81 3.60 -7.27
C ALA A 251 -10.71 4.58 -7.68
N GLN A 252 -11.07 5.69 -8.32
CA GLN A 252 -10.15 6.79 -8.62
C GLN A 252 -9.53 7.39 -7.35
N ALA A 253 -10.33 7.63 -6.31
CA ALA A 253 -9.85 8.16 -5.04
C ALA A 253 -8.93 7.16 -4.31
N ALA A 254 -9.29 5.87 -4.31
CA ALA A 254 -8.46 4.79 -3.78
C ALA A 254 -7.10 4.75 -4.49
N MET A 255 -7.11 4.72 -5.82
CA MET A 255 -5.89 4.68 -6.63
C MET A 255 -5.04 5.94 -6.47
N SER A 256 -5.68 7.12 -6.40
CA SER A 256 -4.96 8.38 -6.12
C SER A 256 -4.19 8.32 -4.81
N ASN A 257 -4.77 7.71 -3.77
CA ASN A 257 -4.10 7.56 -2.48
C ASN A 257 -2.96 6.54 -2.56
N THR A 258 -3.18 5.40 -3.23
CA THR A 258 -2.13 4.40 -3.51
C THR A 258 -0.94 5.03 -4.25
N LEU A 259 -1.19 5.86 -5.25
CA LEU A 259 -0.15 6.56 -6.01
C LEU A 259 0.66 7.51 -5.13
N LYS A 260 -0.01 8.37 -4.34
CA LYS A 260 0.67 9.31 -3.42
C LYS A 260 1.66 8.61 -2.49
N GLU A 261 1.26 7.46 -1.94
CA GLU A 261 2.12 6.67 -1.07
C GLU A 261 3.23 5.97 -1.86
N SER A 262 2.92 5.45 -3.05
CA SER A 262 3.91 4.84 -3.93
C SER A 262 5.02 5.81 -4.34
N PHE A 263 4.73 7.11 -4.53
CA PHE A 263 5.75 8.11 -4.87
C PHE A 263 6.75 8.31 -3.74
N GLN A 264 6.29 8.28 -2.48
CA GLN A 264 7.18 8.35 -1.31
C GLN A 264 8.05 7.10 -1.19
N VAL A 265 7.45 5.92 -1.39
CA VAL A 265 8.18 4.63 -1.35
C VAL A 265 9.17 4.53 -2.50
N TYR A 266 8.81 4.99 -3.70
CA TYR A 266 9.69 5.00 -4.86
C TYR A 266 10.96 5.82 -4.60
N LYS A 267 10.86 6.98 -3.93
CA LYS A 267 12.05 7.75 -3.54
C LYS A 267 12.99 6.95 -2.62
N LYS A 268 12.46 6.20 -1.66
CA LYS A 268 13.26 5.33 -0.79
C LYS A 268 13.82 4.12 -1.51
N TYR A 269 13.04 3.56 -2.42
CA TYR A 269 13.47 2.49 -3.31
C TYR A 269 14.64 2.93 -4.20
N SER A 270 14.57 4.11 -4.84
CA SER A 270 15.65 4.60 -5.71
C SER A 270 16.91 4.94 -4.92
N GLU A 271 16.78 5.56 -3.73
CA GLU A 271 17.88 5.76 -2.78
C GLU A 271 18.56 4.43 -2.41
N GLY A 272 17.76 3.38 -2.14
CA GLY A 272 18.26 2.05 -1.81
C GLY A 272 18.98 1.36 -2.98
N VAL A 273 18.44 1.44 -4.20
CA VAL A 273 19.09 0.90 -5.41
C VAL A 273 20.42 1.59 -5.65
N ALA A 274 20.47 2.92 -5.54
CA ALA A 274 21.69 3.70 -5.67
C ALA A 274 22.75 3.30 -4.65
N ALA A 275 22.36 3.19 -3.37
CA ALA A 275 23.25 2.77 -2.30
C ALA A 275 23.81 1.36 -2.57
N LEU A 276 22.96 0.43 -3.03
CA LEU A 276 23.38 -0.93 -3.33
C LEU A 276 24.41 -1.00 -4.46
N VAL A 277 24.21 -0.24 -5.54
CA VAL A 277 25.18 -0.15 -6.65
C VAL A 277 26.51 0.41 -6.16
N ASN A 278 26.48 1.47 -5.35
CA ASN A 278 27.68 2.13 -4.85
C ASN A 278 28.52 1.22 -3.94
N MET A 279 27.89 0.42 -3.07
CA MET A 279 28.60 -0.50 -2.17
C MET A 279 28.88 -1.88 -2.78
N PHE A 280 28.43 -2.15 -4.02
CA PHE A 280 28.41 -3.50 -4.59
C PHE A 280 29.77 -4.22 -4.54
N PHE A 281 30.84 -3.50 -4.84
CA PHE A 281 32.20 -4.06 -4.86
C PHE A 281 32.82 -4.20 -3.45
N ASP A 282 32.24 -3.58 -2.43
CA ASP A 282 32.65 -3.73 -1.04
C ASP A 282 31.98 -4.96 -0.38
N LEU A 283 30.90 -5.47 -0.98
CA LEU A 283 30.18 -6.64 -0.49
C LEU A 283 31.01 -7.94 -0.61
N THR A 284 30.76 -8.86 0.32
CA THR A 284 31.25 -10.25 0.22
C THR A 284 30.64 -10.95 -0.99
N ARG A 285 31.28 -12.02 -1.47
CA ARG A 285 30.77 -12.78 -2.63
C ARG A 285 29.32 -13.25 -2.44
N ALA A 286 29.00 -13.79 -1.26
CA ALA A 286 27.64 -14.22 -0.94
C ALA A 286 26.63 -13.04 -0.91
N ALA A 287 27.02 -11.88 -0.39
CA ALA A 287 26.18 -10.69 -0.38
C ALA A 287 25.99 -10.09 -1.79
N ARG A 288 26.97 -10.21 -2.69
CA ARG A 288 26.84 -9.79 -4.09
C ARG A 288 25.80 -10.61 -4.85
N ASP A 289 25.72 -11.91 -4.62
CA ASP A 289 24.69 -12.75 -5.26
C ASP A 289 23.27 -12.29 -4.87
N LEU A 290 23.07 -11.92 -3.60
CA LEU A 290 21.81 -11.35 -3.13
C LEU A 290 21.56 -9.94 -3.70
N ALA A 291 22.60 -9.10 -3.75
CA ALA A 291 22.52 -7.78 -4.37
C ALA A 291 22.09 -7.86 -5.84
N CYS A 292 22.66 -8.79 -6.61
CA CYS A 292 22.27 -9.02 -7.99
C CYS A 292 20.79 -9.40 -8.11
N GLN A 293 20.28 -10.28 -7.23
CA GLN A 293 18.85 -10.62 -7.24
C GLN A 293 17.96 -9.40 -6.97
N ILE A 294 18.34 -8.56 -6.01
CA ILE A 294 17.64 -7.31 -5.70
C ILE A 294 17.66 -6.37 -6.92
N LEU A 295 18.83 -6.18 -7.56
CA LEU A 295 18.98 -5.32 -8.74
C LEU A 295 18.21 -5.85 -9.96
N ARG A 296 18.21 -7.17 -10.20
CA ARG A 296 17.43 -7.78 -11.31
C ARG A 296 15.94 -7.53 -11.13
N ARG A 297 15.42 -7.70 -9.91
CA ARG A 297 14.04 -7.34 -9.60
C ARG A 297 13.81 -5.83 -9.77
N ALA A 298 14.77 -5.00 -9.36
CA ALA A 298 14.67 -3.56 -9.54
C ALA A 298 14.60 -3.14 -11.02
N SER A 299 15.29 -3.88 -11.90
CA SER A 299 15.21 -3.68 -13.36
C SER A 299 13.80 -3.90 -13.90
N GLN A 300 13.17 -5.02 -13.54
CA GLN A 300 11.78 -5.29 -13.93
C GLN A 300 10.82 -4.26 -13.35
N GLN A 301 10.90 -4.03 -12.04
CA GLN A 301 10.01 -3.11 -11.33
C GLN A 301 10.10 -1.68 -11.86
N SER A 302 11.29 -1.19 -12.20
CA SER A 302 11.46 0.18 -12.71
C SER A 302 10.73 0.41 -14.04
N GLN A 303 10.74 -0.58 -14.94
CA GLN A 303 10.04 -0.51 -16.22
C GLN A 303 8.52 -0.57 -16.04
N GLU A 304 8.04 -1.50 -15.21
CA GLU A 304 6.63 -1.65 -14.93
C GLU A 304 6.06 -0.43 -14.19
N LEU A 305 6.82 0.13 -13.25
CA LEU A 305 6.41 1.31 -12.48
C LEU A 305 6.36 2.55 -13.36
N HIS A 306 7.32 2.73 -14.26
CA HIS A 306 7.29 3.79 -15.27
C HIS A 306 5.99 3.72 -16.09
N ASN A 307 5.69 2.53 -16.63
CA ASN A 307 4.48 2.32 -17.42
C ASN A 307 3.20 2.53 -16.61
N LEU A 308 3.17 2.06 -15.36
CA LEU A 308 2.05 2.29 -14.46
C LEU A 308 1.81 3.79 -14.24
N PHE A 309 2.85 4.56 -13.92
CA PHE A 309 2.73 5.98 -13.63
C PHE A 309 2.26 6.77 -14.84
N GLU A 310 2.80 6.51 -16.04
CA GLU A 310 2.33 7.13 -17.28
C GLU A 310 0.89 6.73 -17.65
N ASN A 311 0.47 5.50 -17.35
CA ASN A 311 -0.92 5.08 -17.51
C ASN A 311 -1.85 5.79 -16.53
N CYS A 312 -1.49 5.83 -15.26
CA CYS A 312 -2.26 6.51 -14.22
C CYS A 312 -2.38 8.01 -14.48
N LYS A 313 -1.32 8.65 -15.00
CA LYS A 313 -1.34 10.07 -15.38
C LYS A 313 -2.39 10.40 -16.44
N ARG A 314 -2.71 9.44 -17.32
CA ARG A 314 -3.75 9.57 -18.36
C ARG A 314 -5.15 9.24 -17.87
N ILE A 315 -5.28 8.25 -16.99
CA ILE A 315 -6.58 7.68 -16.59
C ILE A 315 -7.13 8.31 -15.30
N ILE A 316 -6.27 8.65 -14.34
CA ILE A 316 -6.67 9.13 -13.02
C ILE A 316 -6.76 10.67 -13.05
N GLU A 317 -7.97 11.18 -12.85
CA GLU A 317 -8.26 12.61 -12.93
C GLU A 317 -7.93 13.31 -11.60
N ASN A 318 -6.64 13.40 -11.27
CA ASN A 318 -6.18 14.08 -10.05
C ASN A 318 -4.97 14.97 -10.31
N LYS A 319 -5.23 16.27 -10.46
CA LYS A 319 -4.21 17.30 -10.73
C LYS A 319 -3.22 17.53 -9.59
N ASN A 320 -3.53 17.03 -8.38
CA ASN A 320 -2.67 17.17 -7.20
C ASN A 320 -1.63 16.05 -7.10
N LEU A 321 -1.52 15.17 -8.10
CA LEU A 321 -0.50 14.13 -8.18
C LEU A 321 0.71 14.66 -8.94
N ASP A 322 1.82 14.84 -8.22
CA ASP A 322 3.12 15.13 -8.81
C ASP A 322 3.88 13.81 -9.03
N TYR A 323 3.87 13.33 -10.27
CA TYR A 323 4.43 12.04 -10.63
C TYR A 323 5.96 12.13 -10.68
N PRO A 324 6.68 11.27 -9.94
CA PRO A 324 8.14 11.24 -9.99
C PRO A 324 8.62 10.67 -11.32
N VAL A 325 9.76 11.15 -11.79
CA VAL A 325 10.46 10.55 -12.94
C VAL A 325 11.04 9.20 -12.50
N VAL A 326 10.57 8.13 -13.12
CA VAL A 326 11.06 6.77 -12.84
C VAL A 326 12.35 6.53 -13.60
N GLN A 327 13.40 6.16 -12.86
CA GLN A 327 14.70 5.87 -13.41
C GLN A 327 14.79 4.38 -13.73
N ILE A 328 15.03 4.08 -15.01
CA ILE A 328 15.09 2.71 -15.49
C ILE A 328 16.43 2.08 -15.13
N VAL A 329 16.37 0.96 -14.42
CA VAL A 329 17.52 0.09 -14.18
C VAL A 329 17.54 -0.95 -15.29
N THR A 330 18.60 -1.00 -16.10
CA THR A 330 18.69 -1.93 -17.23
C THR A 330 19.37 -3.23 -16.83
N MET A 331 18.97 -4.34 -17.47
CA MET A 331 19.61 -5.65 -17.26
C MET A 331 21.08 -5.64 -17.69
N ASP A 332 21.43 -4.89 -18.74
CA ASP A 332 22.79 -4.78 -19.24
C ASP A 332 23.77 -4.24 -18.18
N HIS A 333 23.35 -3.24 -17.39
CA HIS A 333 24.17 -2.73 -16.30
C HIS A 333 24.41 -3.78 -15.21
N ILE A 334 23.42 -4.63 -14.95
CA ILE A 334 23.52 -5.68 -13.93
C ILE A 334 24.44 -6.81 -14.40
N MET A 335 24.31 -7.23 -15.66
CA MET A 335 25.21 -8.22 -16.25
C MET A 335 26.66 -7.72 -16.26
N ALA A 336 26.89 -6.44 -16.53
CA ALA A 336 28.22 -5.84 -16.44
C ALA A 336 28.78 -5.93 -15.01
N LEU A 337 27.99 -5.56 -13.98
CA LEU A 337 28.40 -5.68 -12.57
C LEU A 337 28.82 -7.11 -12.19
N GLU A 338 28.08 -8.12 -12.65
CA GLU A 338 28.38 -9.54 -12.42
C GLU A 338 29.68 -9.99 -13.11
N GLN A 339 29.88 -9.58 -14.36
CA GLN A 339 31.08 -9.89 -15.13
C GLN A 339 32.33 -9.28 -14.49
N PHE A 340 32.28 -8.00 -14.11
CA PHE A 340 33.39 -7.33 -13.41
C PHE A 340 33.70 -7.99 -12.07
N SER A 341 32.68 -8.39 -11.31
CA SER A 341 32.86 -9.11 -10.04
C SER A 341 33.59 -10.44 -10.25
N THR A 342 33.24 -11.18 -11.30
CA THR A 342 33.88 -12.46 -11.66
C THR A 342 35.33 -12.27 -12.08
N TYR A 343 35.61 -11.25 -12.90
CA TYR A 343 36.96 -10.91 -13.35
C TYR A 343 37.90 -10.53 -12.19
N ILE A 344 37.43 -9.77 -11.21
CA ILE A 344 38.22 -9.41 -10.02
C ILE A 344 38.53 -10.67 -9.19
N ALA A 345 37.56 -11.59 -9.07
CA ALA A 345 37.74 -12.83 -8.32
C ALA A 345 38.76 -13.78 -8.97
N THR A 346 38.73 -13.93 -10.30
CA THR A 346 39.69 -14.77 -11.04
C THR A 346 41.09 -14.17 -11.02
N SER A 347 41.22 -12.85 -11.18
CA SER A 347 42.50 -12.13 -11.11
C SER A 347 43.19 -12.20 -9.74
N ARG A 348 42.41 -12.23 -8.65
CA ARG A 348 42.92 -12.44 -7.29
C ARG A 348 43.27 -13.90 -6.99
N SER A 349 42.66 -14.84 -7.70
CA SER A 349 42.93 -16.28 -7.53
C SER A 349 44.17 -16.72 -8.33
N SER A 350 44.43 -16.10 -9.47
CA SER A 350 45.61 -16.38 -10.30
C SER A 350 46.90 -15.75 -9.77
N SER A 351 46.83 -14.67 -8.97
CA SER A 351 48.01 -14.03 -8.36
C SER A 351 48.63 -14.82 -7.19
N VAL A 352 47.94 -15.84 -6.66
CA VAL A 352 48.49 -16.76 -5.64
C VAL A 352 49.34 -17.87 -6.26
N LEU A 353 49.31 -18.05 -7.59
CA LEU A 353 50.06 -19.10 -8.28
C LEU A 353 50.70 -18.64 -9.60
N SER A 354 51.33 -17.46 -9.62
CA SER A 354 52.35 -17.17 -10.64
C SER A 354 53.20 -15.96 -10.26
N LYS A 355 54.37 -16.21 -9.64
CA LYS A 355 55.53 -15.33 -9.88
C LYS A 355 56.06 -15.72 -11.25
N ASN A 356 55.66 -14.99 -12.28
CA ASN A 356 56.51 -14.57 -13.40
C ASN A 356 55.70 -13.66 -14.33
N GLY A 357 56.33 -12.55 -14.70
CA GLY A 357 55.67 -11.34 -15.18
C GLY A 357 54.95 -11.44 -16.51
N SER A 358 53.82 -10.75 -16.57
CA SER A 358 53.40 -9.89 -17.68
C SER A 358 52.10 -9.19 -17.24
N THR A 359 52.13 -7.86 -17.25
CA THR A 359 51.00 -6.99 -16.91
C THR A 359 49.92 -7.12 -17.99
N PRO A 360 48.62 -7.33 -17.67
CA PRO A 360 47.56 -7.36 -18.69
C PRO A 360 47.14 -5.93 -19.10
N PRO A 361 46.74 -5.71 -20.38
CA PRO A 361 46.48 -4.39 -20.93
C PRO A 361 45.03 -3.95 -20.65
N ILE A 362 44.70 -3.60 -19.40
CA ILE A 362 43.46 -2.85 -19.09
C ILE A 362 43.73 -1.68 -18.11
N LEU A 363 44.94 -1.58 -17.55
CA LEU A 363 45.34 -0.48 -16.66
C LEU A 363 45.86 0.77 -17.42
N ASP A 364 45.74 0.83 -18.74
CA ASP A 364 46.09 2.05 -19.51
C ASP A 364 44.87 2.93 -19.80
N CYS A 365 43.64 2.44 -19.59
CA CYS A 365 42.41 3.20 -19.87
C CYS A 365 42.03 4.23 -18.79
N ILE A 366 42.77 4.30 -17.67
CA ILE A 366 42.48 5.26 -16.58
C ILE A 366 43.47 6.44 -16.56
N THR A 367 44.55 6.44 -17.35
CA THR A 367 45.61 7.47 -17.24
C THR A 367 45.98 8.23 -18.52
N LYS A 368 45.20 8.18 -19.61
CA LYS A 368 45.44 9.08 -20.76
C LYS A 368 44.13 9.63 -21.32
N SER A 369 43.80 10.85 -20.91
CA SER A 369 42.88 11.73 -21.62
C SER A 369 43.68 12.90 -22.20
N GLU A 370 44.04 12.82 -23.48
CA GLU A 370 44.25 13.97 -24.37
C GLU A 370 44.49 13.44 -25.80
N GLY A 371 43.64 13.84 -26.75
CA GLY A 371 43.90 13.76 -28.19
C GLY A 371 43.07 12.76 -29.01
N ASP A 372 42.17 13.33 -29.81
CA ASP A 372 41.61 12.90 -31.10
C ASP A 372 40.48 11.86 -31.21
N GLU A 373 39.41 12.35 -31.86
CA GLU A 373 38.22 11.63 -32.34
C GLU A 373 38.58 10.53 -33.34
N LYS A 374 38.00 9.33 -33.12
CA LYS A 374 37.32 8.53 -34.15
C LYS A 374 36.54 7.37 -33.54
N ASP A 375 35.38 7.12 -34.14
CA ASP A 375 34.35 6.14 -33.79
C ASP A 375 34.86 4.77 -33.29
N ALA A 376 34.58 4.50 -32.02
CA ALA A 376 34.28 3.17 -31.47
C ALA A 376 33.52 3.37 -30.16
N GLY A 377 32.42 2.63 -29.96
CA GLY A 377 31.47 2.81 -28.87
C GLY A 377 32.10 2.94 -27.48
N ASN A 378 32.14 4.17 -26.97
CA ASN A 378 32.60 4.51 -25.63
C ASN A 378 31.54 4.14 -24.59
N PHE A 379 31.79 3.09 -23.81
CA PHE A 379 31.14 2.90 -22.50
C PHE A 379 31.72 3.91 -21.51
N SER A 380 31.23 5.14 -21.59
CA SER A 380 31.42 6.15 -20.55
C SER A 380 30.57 5.74 -19.35
N TRP A 381 31.21 5.10 -18.37
CA TRP A 381 30.59 4.89 -17.07
C TRP A 381 30.45 6.26 -16.40
N SER A 382 29.25 6.83 -16.48
CA SER A 382 28.92 7.96 -15.62
C SER A 382 28.37 7.40 -14.30
N PRO A 383 28.99 7.69 -13.14
CA PRO A 383 28.42 7.38 -11.83
C PRO A 383 27.12 8.16 -11.54
N THR A 384 26.60 8.87 -12.53
CA THR A 384 25.47 9.79 -12.46
C THR A 384 24.12 9.10 -12.54
N LEU A 385 24.05 7.78 -12.75
CA LEU A 385 22.78 7.06 -12.73
C LEU A 385 22.02 7.29 -11.42
N PHE A 386 22.63 7.72 -10.32
CA PHE A 386 21.87 8.13 -9.12
C PHE A 386 22.43 9.37 -8.42
N SER A 387 23.17 10.21 -9.14
CA SER A 387 23.69 11.47 -8.60
C SER A 387 22.56 12.50 -8.52
N CYS A 388 21.97 12.68 -7.33
CA CYS A 388 21.15 13.84 -7.05
C CYS A 388 22.05 15.08 -7.10
N THR A 389 21.93 15.91 -8.14
CA THR A 389 22.55 17.22 -8.19
C THR A 389 21.97 18.09 -7.08
N LEU A 390 22.74 18.30 -6.01
CA LEU A 390 22.47 19.37 -5.07
C LEU A 390 22.79 20.70 -5.77
N GLU A 391 21.77 21.32 -6.36
CA GLU A 391 21.87 22.72 -6.78
C GLU A 391 21.79 23.62 -5.53
N THR A 392 22.95 24.07 -5.07
CA THR A 392 23.02 25.17 -4.11
C THR A 392 22.67 26.47 -4.85
N LYS A 393 21.43 26.94 -4.73
CA LYS A 393 21.08 28.32 -5.14
C LYS A 393 21.69 29.30 -4.15
N ILE A 394 22.87 29.80 -4.46
CA ILE A 394 23.45 30.98 -3.79
C ILE A 394 22.62 32.19 -4.22
N SER A 395 21.85 32.75 -3.29
CA SER A 395 21.17 34.03 -3.50
C SER A 395 22.21 35.14 -3.64
N LYS A 396 22.08 35.99 -4.67
CA LYS A 396 22.90 37.20 -4.83
C LYS A 396 22.39 38.38 -3.99
N VAL A 397 21.41 38.16 -3.12
CA VAL A 397 20.90 39.18 -2.20
C VAL A 397 21.66 39.07 -0.89
N TRP A 398 22.59 40.00 -0.68
CA TRP A 398 23.21 40.21 0.62
C TRP A 398 22.18 40.89 1.53
N VAL A 399 21.87 40.26 2.66
CA VAL A 399 21.18 40.93 3.76
C VAL A 399 22.27 41.56 4.62
N VAL A 400 22.35 42.89 4.59
CA VAL A 400 23.14 43.65 5.56
C VAL A 400 22.37 43.56 6.88
N PHE A 401 23.00 42.99 7.91
CA PHE A 401 22.53 43.12 9.27
C PHE A 401 23.03 44.47 9.77
N GLU A 402 22.12 45.37 10.15
CA GLU A 402 22.49 46.52 10.96
C GLU A 402 22.78 46.03 12.38
N ASP A 403 23.91 46.48 12.94
CA ASP A 403 24.42 46.10 14.26
C ASP A 403 23.53 46.55 15.43
#